data_AF-A0A1E5BZ06-F1
#
_entry.id   AF-A0A1E5BZ06-F1
#
_cell.length_a   1.000
_cell.length_b   1.000
_cell.length_c   1.000
_cell.angle_alpha   90.00
_cell.angle_beta   90.00
_cell.angle_gamma   90.00
#
_symmetry.space_group_name_H-M   'P 1'
#
loop_
_entity.id
_entity.type
_entity.pdbx_description
1 polymer ?
#
loop_
_entity_poly.entity_id
_entity_poly.type
_entity_poly.pdbx_seq_one_letter_code
_entity_poly.pdbx_strand_id
1 'polypeptide(L)'
;MALSTQNLPQQIREFKRELKAQCPDYKRRFDDISKAMETEVERIKREESEGSAIPQFAFSDIAENGFNDEQRKRVHQAGCCIIRNTLPADEVTAHNDALSRYIIENGYYEHVPTVEDNYFSQLKSDKPQIFGIYWSAAQIWARQHPNMAVARRHLNHLWTWQDKGKTFFNPDLEASYADRVRRREPGDATLGLSPHVDSGSVERWIEPHYREVYHDIFLGDWHQYNAFYGANRIEVEEFPSPAVCSVFRTFQGWVALTQQGKGDGTLRMVPSTLAIPYMLLRAIQDDVPEDDLCGAAPGRALTVFQQWHPLLFEGLVSIPVVRPGDTVWWHPDTIHAVEDKHNGDGYSNVLFIGAAPDCEKNRHFLDKQRPAFLRGESCPDFAPEHHERTYQGRASEDDLTELGRRQMGFD
;
A
#
# COMPACT_ATOMS: atom_id res chain seq x y z
N MET A 1 9.97 -22.48 -11.43
CA MET A 1 10.35 -23.12 -10.14
C MET A 1 9.63 -22.34 -9.06
N ALA A 2 9.04 -23.00 -8.07
CA ALA A 2 8.44 -22.30 -6.94
C ALA A 2 9.51 -21.48 -6.21
N LEU A 3 9.15 -20.27 -5.75
CA LEU A 3 9.99 -19.45 -4.89
C LEU A 3 10.46 -20.27 -3.67
N SER A 4 11.78 -20.29 -3.43
CA SER A 4 12.38 -21.03 -2.31
C SER A 4 13.41 -20.18 -1.59
N THR A 5 13.35 -20.16 -0.27
CA THR A 5 14.36 -19.50 0.57
C THR A 5 15.64 -20.33 0.69
N GLN A 6 15.64 -21.58 0.22
CA GLN A 6 16.82 -22.43 0.22
C GLN A 6 17.91 -21.84 -0.68
N ASN A 7 19.11 -21.67 -0.14
CA ASN A 7 20.26 -21.09 -0.85
C ASN A 7 19.99 -19.69 -1.43
N LEU A 8 19.15 -18.88 -0.79
CA LEU A 8 18.83 -17.52 -1.25
C LEU A 8 20.08 -16.66 -1.58
N PRO A 9 21.17 -16.67 -0.77
CA PRO A 9 22.40 -15.95 -1.14
C PRO A 9 22.97 -16.38 -2.50
N GLN A 10 22.92 -17.68 -2.82
CA GLN A 10 23.39 -18.21 -4.10
C GLN A 10 22.48 -17.78 -5.25
N GLN A 11 21.16 -17.81 -5.05
CA GLN A 11 20.18 -17.33 -6.05
C GLN A 11 20.40 -15.85 -6.38
N ILE A 12 20.67 -15.01 -5.36
CA ILE A 12 20.99 -13.59 -5.55
C ILE A 12 22.28 -13.41 -6.35
N ARG A 13 23.34 -14.16 -6.01
CA ARG A 13 24.62 -14.14 -6.76
C ARG A 13 24.43 -14.52 -8.23
N GLU A 14 23.68 -15.59 -8.48
CA GLU A 14 23.38 -16.08 -9.83
C GLU A 14 22.59 -15.05 -10.63
N PHE A 15 21.52 -14.50 -10.04
CA PHE A 15 20.73 -13.43 -10.64
C PHE A 15 21.60 -12.22 -11.00
N LYS A 16 22.39 -11.69 -10.06
CA LYS A 16 23.25 -10.52 -10.32
C LYS A 16 24.25 -10.79 -11.43
N ARG A 17 24.89 -11.97 -11.41
CA ARG A 17 25.87 -12.37 -12.43
C ARG A 17 25.22 -12.46 -13.81
N GLU A 18 24.07 -13.13 -13.90
CA GLU A 18 23.34 -13.29 -15.16
C GLU A 18 22.81 -11.96 -15.70
N LEU A 19 22.28 -11.11 -14.82
CA LEU A 19 21.79 -9.79 -15.20
C LEU A 19 22.94 -8.89 -15.68
N LYS A 20 24.07 -8.83 -14.96
CA LYS A 20 25.25 -8.05 -15.39
C LYS A 20 25.81 -8.53 -16.72
N ALA A 21 25.77 -9.84 -17.00
CA ALA A 21 26.19 -10.39 -18.27
C ALA A 21 25.28 -9.98 -19.44
N GLN A 22 23.97 -9.88 -19.19
CA GLN A 22 22.98 -9.48 -20.20
C GLN A 22 22.87 -7.95 -20.35
N CYS A 23 23.16 -7.21 -19.29
CA CYS A 23 23.06 -5.76 -19.19
C CYS A 23 24.42 -5.16 -18.80
N PRO A 24 25.44 -5.19 -19.69
CA PRO A 24 26.79 -4.73 -19.35
C PRO A 24 26.86 -3.22 -19.08
N ASP A 25 25.84 -2.45 -19.44
CA ASP A 25 25.73 -1.01 -19.19
C ASP A 25 24.97 -0.65 -17.90
N TYR A 26 24.76 -1.62 -16.99
CA TYR A 26 24.07 -1.43 -15.70
C TYR A 26 24.56 -0.23 -14.86
N LYS A 27 25.84 0.13 -14.95
CA LYS A 27 26.40 1.32 -14.29
C LYS A 27 25.88 2.61 -14.89
N ARG A 28 25.97 2.74 -16.23
CA ARG A 28 25.47 3.90 -16.96
C ARG A 28 23.96 4.06 -16.76
N ARG A 29 23.22 2.94 -16.81
CA ARG A 29 21.77 2.94 -16.51
C ARG A 29 21.48 3.48 -15.11
N PHE A 30 22.27 3.06 -14.12
CA PHE A 30 22.13 3.56 -12.76
C PHE A 30 22.50 5.05 -12.63
N ASP A 31 23.53 5.52 -13.32
CA ASP A 31 23.87 6.95 -13.37
C ASP A 31 22.75 7.78 -14.00
N ASP A 32 22.14 7.27 -15.07
CA ASP A 32 21.07 7.96 -15.80
C ASP A 32 19.77 8.02 -14.99
N ILE A 33 19.34 6.92 -14.37
CA ILE A 33 18.17 6.93 -13.47
C ILE A 33 18.45 7.76 -12.20
N SER A 34 19.69 7.81 -11.71
CA SER A 34 20.05 8.64 -10.55
C SER A 34 19.87 10.12 -10.86
N LYS A 35 20.33 10.61 -12.02
CA LYS A 35 20.09 11.99 -12.46
C LYS A 35 18.61 12.32 -12.66
N ALA A 36 17.84 11.36 -13.18
CA ALA A 36 16.40 11.51 -13.30
C ALA A 36 15.71 11.59 -11.93
N MET A 37 16.15 10.76 -10.97
CA MET A 37 15.67 10.80 -9.59
C MET A 37 16.07 12.10 -8.88
N GLU A 38 17.27 12.63 -9.09
CA GLU A 38 17.67 13.97 -8.61
C GLU A 38 16.72 15.05 -9.15
N THR A 39 16.40 15.00 -10.44
CA THR A 39 15.44 15.93 -11.06
C THR A 39 14.04 15.80 -10.45
N GLU A 40 13.60 14.58 -10.16
CA GLU A 40 12.33 14.32 -9.46
C GLU A 40 12.36 14.84 -8.02
N VAL A 41 13.46 14.66 -7.28
CA VAL A 41 13.62 15.23 -5.94
C VAL A 41 13.52 16.75 -5.96
N GLU A 42 14.15 17.42 -6.93
CA GLU A 42 14.04 18.87 -7.07
C GLU A 42 12.63 19.32 -7.46
N ARG A 43 11.90 18.54 -8.27
CA ARG A 43 10.46 18.76 -8.50
C ARG A 43 9.68 18.65 -7.21
N ILE A 44 9.90 17.60 -6.42
CA ILE A 44 9.20 17.34 -5.15
C ILE A 44 9.44 18.51 -4.18
N LYS A 45 10.70 18.92 -3.98
CA LYS A 45 11.05 20.05 -3.12
C LYS A 45 10.34 21.35 -3.55
N ARG A 46 10.31 21.62 -4.86
CA ARG A 46 9.63 22.80 -5.42
C ARG A 46 8.12 22.75 -5.16
N GLU A 47 7.44 21.67 -5.55
CA GLU A 47 5.99 21.54 -5.38
C GLU A 47 5.58 21.56 -3.90
N GLU A 48 6.39 20.97 -3.02
CA GLU A 48 6.17 21.02 -1.58
C GLU A 48 6.28 22.46 -1.03
N SER A 49 7.19 23.28 -1.58
CA SER A 49 7.30 24.69 -1.23
C SER A 49 6.12 25.54 -1.73
N GLU A 50 5.42 25.08 -2.78
CA GLU A 50 4.25 25.73 -3.37
C GLU A 50 2.93 25.25 -2.74
N GLY A 51 2.97 24.18 -1.93
CA GLY A 51 1.85 23.73 -1.12
C GLY A 51 1.89 22.24 -0.79
N SER A 52 2.05 21.38 -1.79
CA SER A 52 2.27 19.95 -1.59
C SER A 52 2.73 19.28 -2.88
N ALA A 53 3.73 18.40 -2.78
CA ALA A 53 4.14 17.54 -3.88
C ALA A 53 3.18 16.36 -4.16
N ILE A 54 2.18 16.14 -3.29
CA ILE A 54 1.19 15.09 -3.47
C ILE A 54 -0.03 15.67 -4.19
N PRO A 55 -0.43 15.12 -5.36
CA PRO A 55 -1.61 15.58 -6.09
C PRO A 55 -2.90 15.45 -5.27
N GLN A 56 -3.75 16.46 -5.35
CA GLN A 56 -5.02 16.53 -4.61
C GLN A 56 -6.15 16.85 -5.57
N PHE A 57 -7.26 16.13 -5.46
CA PHE A 57 -8.43 16.28 -6.31
C PHE A 57 -9.70 16.23 -5.47
N ALA A 58 -10.72 17.04 -5.77
CA ALA A 58 -12.02 16.86 -5.12
C ALA A 58 -12.73 15.64 -5.72
N PHE A 59 -13.41 14.84 -4.89
CA PHE A 59 -14.22 13.73 -5.38
C PHE A 59 -15.25 14.18 -6.41
N SER A 60 -15.87 15.36 -6.21
CA SER A 60 -16.80 15.97 -7.16
C SER A 60 -16.24 16.16 -8.57
N ASP A 61 -14.93 16.40 -8.69
CA ASP A 61 -14.30 16.71 -9.97
C ASP A 61 -14.02 15.45 -10.80
N ILE A 62 -13.94 14.29 -10.14
CA ILE A 62 -13.60 13.01 -10.77
C ILE A 62 -14.75 12.00 -10.71
N ALA A 63 -15.79 12.21 -9.90
CA ALA A 63 -16.84 11.22 -9.66
C ALA A 63 -17.54 10.76 -10.94
N GLU A 64 -17.88 11.70 -11.82
CA GLU A 64 -18.61 11.42 -13.06
C GLU A 64 -17.69 10.87 -14.15
N ASN A 65 -16.57 11.56 -14.44
CA ASN A 65 -15.77 11.33 -15.64
C ASN A 65 -14.38 10.74 -15.37
N GLY A 66 -14.02 10.51 -14.11
CA GLY A 66 -12.68 10.09 -13.71
C GLY A 66 -11.65 11.20 -13.84
N PHE A 67 -10.37 10.81 -13.82
CA PHE A 67 -9.25 11.74 -13.96
C PHE A 67 -9.09 12.18 -15.41
N ASN A 68 -9.06 13.49 -15.65
CA ASN A 68 -8.67 14.04 -16.96
C ASN A 68 -7.16 13.84 -17.24
N ASP A 69 -6.71 14.12 -18.45
CA ASP A 69 -5.34 13.83 -18.89
C ASP A 69 -4.25 14.49 -18.01
N GLU A 70 -4.46 15.73 -17.59
CA GLU A 70 -3.51 16.44 -16.73
C GLU A 70 -3.49 15.84 -15.31
N GLN A 71 -4.66 15.54 -14.76
CA GLN A 71 -4.76 14.88 -13.46
C GLN A 71 -4.11 13.49 -13.51
N ARG A 72 -4.39 12.70 -14.56
CA ARG A 72 -3.79 11.38 -14.79
C ARG A 72 -2.26 11.47 -14.84
N LYS A 73 -1.72 12.42 -15.60
CA LYS A 73 -0.27 12.64 -15.70
C LYS A 73 0.36 12.93 -14.34
N ARG A 74 -0.30 13.76 -13.52
CA ARG A 74 0.17 14.07 -12.16
C ARG A 74 0.18 12.83 -11.27
N VAL A 75 -0.85 11.99 -11.32
CA VAL A 75 -0.89 10.72 -10.55
C VAL A 75 0.14 9.72 -11.09
N HIS A 76 0.32 9.63 -12.40
CA HIS A 76 1.32 8.74 -13.01
C HIS A 76 2.75 9.13 -12.68
N GLN A 77 3.04 10.43 -12.58
CA GLN A 77 4.34 10.91 -12.14
C GLN A 77 4.56 10.68 -10.65
N ALA A 78 3.58 11.07 -9.81
CA ALA A 78 3.71 10.99 -8.36
C ALA A 78 3.56 9.57 -7.79
N GLY A 79 2.82 8.69 -8.47
CA GLY A 79 2.43 7.37 -7.95
C GLY A 79 1.43 7.43 -6.79
N CYS A 80 0.95 8.61 -6.41
CA CYS A 80 0.01 8.77 -5.30
C CYS A 80 -0.92 9.98 -5.51
N CYS A 81 -2.01 10.03 -4.74
CA CYS A 81 -2.90 11.18 -4.69
C CYS A 81 -3.77 11.19 -3.43
N ILE A 82 -4.43 12.33 -3.21
CA ILE A 82 -5.48 12.51 -2.21
C ILE A 82 -6.78 12.84 -2.96
N ILE A 83 -7.85 12.13 -2.63
CA ILE A 83 -9.20 12.43 -3.09
C ILE A 83 -9.99 13.05 -1.93
N ARG A 84 -10.24 14.35 -2.04
CA ARG A 84 -10.90 15.16 -1.01
C ARG A 84 -12.40 14.88 -0.97
N ASN A 85 -12.97 14.84 0.23
CA ASN A 85 -14.41 14.65 0.45
C ASN A 85 -14.98 13.42 -0.29
N THR A 86 -14.28 12.30 -0.25
CA THR A 86 -14.74 11.05 -0.87
C THR A 86 -15.97 10.51 -0.14
N LEU A 87 -15.91 10.49 1.19
CA LEU A 87 -17.03 10.12 2.05
C LEU A 87 -17.60 11.36 2.76
N PRO A 88 -18.91 11.41 3.05
CA PRO A 88 -19.51 12.53 3.78
C PRO A 88 -18.91 12.66 5.19
N ALA A 89 -18.40 13.84 5.53
CA ALA A 89 -17.68 14.07 6.80
C ALA A 89 -18.52 13.75 8.06
N ASP A 90 -19.82 14.05 8.03
CA ASP A 90 -20.73 13.79 9.16
C ASP A 90 -20.92 12.28 9.38
N GLU A 91 -21.05 11.50 8.30
CA GLU A 91 -21.12 10.04 8.38
C GLU A 91 -19.80 9.46 8.90
N VAL A 92 -18.67 9.93 8.37
CA VAL A 92 -17.34 9.51 8.84
C VAL A 92 -17.15 9.77 10.33
N THR A 93 -17.58 10.94 10.81
CA THR A 93 -17.48 11.30 12.23
C THR A 93 -18.33 10.36 13.09
N ALA A 94 -19.58 10.12 12.69
CA ALA A 94 -20.47 9.18 13.39
C ALA A 94 -19.89 7.76 13.42
N HIS A 95 -19.29 7.31 12.31
CA HIS A 95 -18.66 6.00 12.21
C HIS A 95 -17.35 5.90 13.03
N ASN A 96 -16.56 6.97 13.11
CA ASN A 96 -15.38 7.02 13.97
C ASN A 96 -15.76 6.92 15.46
N ASP A 97 -16.82 7.61 15.88
CA ASP A 97 -17.35 7.54 17.25
C ASP A 97 -17.90 6.14 17.55
N ALA A 98 -18.66 5.55 16.62
CA ALA A 98 -19.18 4.20 16.75
C ALA A 98 -18.06 3.16 16.82
N LEU A 99 -17.01 3.31 16.00
CA LEU A 99 -15.82 2.46 16.05
C LEU A 99 -15.09 2.60 17.40
N SER A 100 -15.03 3.80 17.96
CA SER A 100 -14.48 4.01 19.30
C SER A 100 -15.26 3.24 20.37
N ARG A 101 -16.59 3.32 20.33
CA ARG A 101 -17.44 2.54 21.25
C ARG A 101 -17.26 1.04 21.03
N TYR A 102 -17.26 0.57 19.79
CA TYR A 102 -17.05 -0.84 19.45
C TYR A 102 -15.74 -1.40 20.01
N ILE A 103 -14.64 -0.64 19.94
CA ILE A 103 -13.33 -1.03 20.50
C ILE A 103 -13.39 -1.11 22.04
N ILE A 104 -13.98 -0.10 22.68
CA ILE A 104 -14.01 0.04 24.13
C ILE A 104 -14.98 -0.97 24.77
N GLU A 105 -16.20 -1.05 24.27
CA GLU A 105 -17.27 -1.88 24.84
C GLU A 105 -17.01 -3.38 24.68
N ASN A 106 -16.23 -3.76 23.67
CA ASN A 106 -15.78 -5.15 23.49
C ASN A 106 -14.44 -5.46 24.20
N GLY A 107 -13.91 -4.53 24.99
CA GLY A 107 -12.75 -4.77 25.86
C GLY A 107 -11.43 -4.97 25.12
N TYR A 108 -11.24 -4.38 23.93
CA TYR A 108 -10.01 -4.59 23.13
C TYR A 108 -8.73 -4.28 23.92
N TYR A 109 -8.76 -3.21 24.74
CA TYR A 109 -7.61 -2.81 25.57
C TYR A 109 -7.34 -3.73 26.77
N GLU A 110 -8.26 -4.63 27.09
CA GLU A 110 -8.17 -5.53 28.24
C GLU A 110 -7.55 -6.88 27.85
N HIS A 111 -7.39 -7.16 26.55
CA HIS A 111 -6.82 -8.40 26.05
C HIS A 111 -5.29 -8.41 26.16
N VAL A 112 -4.74 -9.52 26.65
CA VAL A 112 -3.31 -9.81 26.57
C VAL A 112 -3.04 -10.48 25.22
N PRO A 113 -2.13 -9.97 24.38
CA PRO A 113 -1.81 -10.59 23.10
C PRO A 113 -1.37 -12.05 23.29
N THR A 114 -2.06 -12.99 22.63
CA THR A 114 -1.72 -14.42 22.66
C THR A 114 -0.88 -14.87 21.45
N VAL A 115 -0.66 -13.98 20.49
CA VAL A 115 0.09 -14.23 19.25
C VAL A 115 1.03 -13.04 19.01
N GLU A 116 2.32 -13.31 18.75
CA GLU A 116 3.29 -12.26 18.38
C GLU A 116 3.13 -11.90 16.90
N ASP A 117 2.73 -10.64 16.59
CA ASP A 117 2.89 -10.07 15.25
C ASP A 117 4.34 -9.59 15.08
N ASN A 118 5.16 -10.44 14.46
CA ASN A 118 6.57 -10.15 14.20
C ASN A 118 6.80 -9.08 13.12
N TYR A 119 5.76 -8.62 12.41
CA TYR A 119 5.91 -7.60 11.37
C TYR A 119 6.37 -6.26 11.96
N PHE A 120 5.97 -5.96 13.19
CA PHE A 120 6.26 -4.72 13.89
C PHE A 120 7.07 -4.91 15.18
N SER A 121 7.86 -5.98 15.30
CA SER A 121 8.51 -6.38 16.57
C SER A 121 9.48 -5.35 17.18
N GLN A 122 9.77 -4.24 16.49
CA GLN A 122 10.57 -3.12 16.99
C GLN A 122 9.75 -1.99 17.63
N LEU A 123 8.41 -2.01 17.53
CA LEU A 123 7.54 -0.98 18.09
C LEU A 123 7.29 -1.25 19.58
N LYS A 124 7.96 -0.50 20.47
CA LYS A 124 7.71 -0.55 21.93
C LYS A 124 6.61 0.43 22.30
N SER A 125 5.35 0.01 22.42
CA SER A 125 4.25 0.86 22.87
C SER A 125 3.43 0.20 23.98
N ASP A 126 3.06 0.96 25.01
CA ASP A 126 2.18 0.51 26.10
C ASP A 126 0.70 0.38 25.65
N LYS A 127 0.33 0.99 24.52
CA LYS A 127 -0.99 0.86 23.87
C LYS A 127 -0.85 0.52 22.38
N PRO A 128 -1.70 -0.38 21.82
CA PRO A 128 -1.69 -0.72 20.41
C PRO A 128 -2.17 0.48 19.57
N GLN A 129 -1.46 0.79 18.48
CA GLN A 129 -1.83 1.87 17.56
C GLN A 129 -2.46 1.35 16.26
N ILE A 130 -2.20 0.08 15.92
CA ILE A 130 -2.87 -0.67 14.86
C ILE A 130 -3.69 -1.75 15.54
N PHE A 131 -4.97 -1.84 15.20
CA PHE A 131 -5.93 -2.74 15.83
C PHE A 131 -6.27 -3.85 14.86
N GLY A 132 -6.14 -5.11 15.30
CA GLY A 132 -6.55 -6.33 14.59
C GLY A 132 -8.07 -6.48 14.53
N ILE A 133 -8.74 -5.44 14.05
CA ILE A 133 -10.19 -5.31 13.89
C ILE A 133 -10.45 -5.14 12.40
N TYR A 134 -11.37 -5.93 11.86
CA TYR A 134 -11.62 -6.12 10.45
C TYR A 134 -13.09 -5.93 10.08
N TRP A 135 -14.02 -6.23 11.00
CA TRP A 135 -15.46 -6.40 10.70
C TRP A 135 -16.37 -5.43 11.47
N SER A 136 -15.85 -4.28 11.91
CA SER A 136 -16.69 -3.24 12.48
C SER A 136 -17.69 -2.69 11.45
N ALA A 137 -18.86 -2.22 11.90
CA ALA A 137 -19.84 -1.57 11.04
C ALA A 137 -19.25 -0.38 10.26
N ALA A 138 -18.33 0.37 10.87
CA ALA A 138 -17.60 1.47 10.23
C ALA A 138 -16.74 1.00 9.05
N GLN A 139 -16.01 -0.11 9.20
CA GLN A 139 -15.20 -0.68 8.12
C GLN A 139 -16.06 -1.22 6.98
N ILE A 140 -17.13 -1.95 7.30
CA ILE A 140 -18.04 -2.49 6.29
C ILE A 140 -18.72 -1.36 5.52
N TRP A 141 -19.27 -0.35 6.21
CA TRP A 141 -19.84 0.85 5.59
C TRP A 141 -18.86 1.53 4.63
N ALA A 142 -17.65 1.83 5.08
CA ALA A 142 -16.67 2.56 4.26
C ALA A 142 -16.25 1.76 3.01
N ARG A 143 -16.05 0.43 3.12
CA ARG A 143 -15.67 -0.43 2.00
C ARG A 143 -16.77 -0.50 0.94
N GLN A 144 -18.03 -0.61 1.36
CA GLN A 144 -19.16 -0.77 0.44
C GLN A 144 -19.83 0.55 0.03
N HIS A 145 -19.35 1.70 0.51
CA HIS A 145 -19.95 2.98 0.19
C HIS A 145 -19.90 3.27 -1.33
N PRO A 146 -20.99 3.76 -1.96
CA PRO A 146 -21.01 4.01 -3.41
C PRO A 146 -19.88 4.94 -3.89
N ASN A 147 -19.60 6.03 -3.18
CA ASN A 147 -18.48 6.92 -3.53
C ASN A 147 -17.12 6.21 -3.47
N MET A 148 -16.93 5.27 -2.54
CA MET A 148 -15.69 4.50 -2.44
C MET A 148 -15.53 3.58 -3.66
N ALA A 149 -16.60 2.95 -4.12
CA ALA A 149 -16.56 2.16 -5.35
C ALA A 149 -16.27 3.02 -6.58
N VAL A 150 -16.85 4.22 -6.69
CA VAL A 150 -16.55 5.17 -7.77
C VAL A 150 -15.08 5.61 -7.75
N ALA A 151 -14.54 5.96 -6.58
CA ALA A 151 -13.15 6.37 -6.44
C ALA A 151 -12.18 5.24 -6.84
N ARG A 152 -12.38 4.03 -6.31
CA ARG A 152 -11.53 2.87 -6.62
C ARG A 152 -11.61 2.46 -8.10
N ARG A 153 -12.80 2.50 -8.71
CA ARG A 153 -12.96 2.32 -10.16
C ARG A 153 -12.09 3.28 -10.96
N HIS A 154 -12.19 4.59 -10.66
CA HIS A 154 -11.43 5.60 -11.39
C HIS A 154 -9.92 5.49 -11.18
N LEU A 155 -9.49 5.08 -9.98
CA LEU A 155 -8.09 4.74 -9.70
C LEU A 155 -7.63 3.53 -10.51
N ASN A 156 -8.42 2.45 -10.59
CA ASN A 156 -8.08 1.28 -11.39
C ASN A 156 -7.97 1.61 -12.89
N HIS A 157 -8.80 2.53 -13.42
CA HIS A 157 -8.70 3.02 -14.80
C HIS A 157 -7.48 3.92 -15.08
N LEU A 158 -6.67 4.24 -14.06
CA LEU A 158 -5.33 4.81 -14.28
C LEU A 158 -4.35 3.77 -14.84
N TRP A 159 -4.65 2.49 -14.66
CA TRP A 159 -3.81 1.39 -15.12
C TRP A 159 -4.12 0.95 -16.55
N THR A 160 -3.12 0.40 -17.23
CA THR A 160 -3.35 -0.44 -18.40
C THR A 160 -3.80 -1.82 -17.90
N TRP A 161 -5.11 -2.01 -17.83
CA TRP A 161 -5.77 -3.21 -17.31
C TRP A 161 -6.10 -4.26 -18.39
N GLN A 162 -5.98 -3.87 -19.66
CA GLN A 162 -6.09 -4.75 -20.83
C GLN A 162 -5.05 -4.36 -21.88
N ASP A 163 -4.37 -5.35 -22.45
CA ASP A 163 -3.46 -5.16 -23.59
C ASP A 163 -3.35 -6.47 -24.40
N LYS A 164 -3.08 -6.37 -25.71
CA LYS A 164 -2.88 -7.52 -26.63
C LYS A 164 -3.99 -8.58 -26.55
N GLY A 165 -5.23 -8.17 -26.32
CA GLY A 165 -6.38 -9.07 -26.19
C GLY A 165 -6.48 -9.83 -24.86
N LYS A 166 -5.57 -9.60 -23.90
CA LYS A 166 -5.65 -10.13 -22.53
C LYS A 166 -6.14 -9.04 -21.58
N THR A 167 -7.18 -9.35 -20.82
CA THR A 167 -7.62 -8.54 -19.67
C THR A 167 -6.91 -9.06 -18.42
N PHE A 168 -6.18 -8.20 -17.72
CA PHE A 168 -5.44 -8.56 -16.51
C PHE A 168 -6.35 -8.52 -15.27
N PHE A 169 -7.21 -7.51 -15.18
CA PHE A 169 -8.19 -7.35 -14.12
C PHE A 169 -9.36 -6.51 -14.61
N ASN A 170 -10.49 -6.60 -13.91
CA ASN A 170 -11.66 -5.77 -14.15
C ASN A 170 -11.57 -4.49 -13.31
N PRO A 171 -11.37 -3.30 -13.91
CA PRO A 171 -11.24 -2.06 -13.16
C PRO A 171 -12.56 -1.57 -12.56
N ASP A 172 -13.71 -2.08 -13.03
CA ASP A 172 -15.05 -1.62 -12.66
C ASP A 172 -15.66 -2.39 -11.48
N LEU A 173 -14.98 -3.44 -11.00
CA LEU A 173 -15.41 -4.24 -9.87
C LEU A 173 -14.26 -4.42 -8.89
N GLU A 174 -14.56 -4.25 -7.61
CA GLU A 174 -13.60 -4.46 -6.53
C GLU A 174 -13.80 -5.83 -5.88
N ALA A 175 -12.71 -6.50 -5.56
CA ALA A 175 -12.68 -7.57 -4.57
C ALA A 175 -12.32 -6.92 -3.23
N SER A 176 -13.28 -6.77 -2.33
CA SER A 176 -13.01 -6.05 -1.08
C SER A 176 -12.03 -6.84 -0.21
N TYR A 177 -10.95 -6.16 0.17
CA TYR A 177 -9.90 -6.67 1.04
C TYR A 177 -10.08 -6.10 2.45
N ALA A 178 -10.17 -6.96 3.45
CA ALA A 178 -10.35 -6.57 4.83
C ALA A 178 -8.99 -6.31 5.49
N ASP A 179 -8.78 -5.07 5.92
CA ASP A 179 -7.58 -4.63 6.61
C ASP A 179 -7.95 -3.96 7.95
N ARG A 180 -6.92 -3.70 8.75
CA ARG A 180 -6.95 -3.19 10.12
C ARG A 180 -7.40 -1.73 10.18
N VAL A 181 -7.53 -1.22 11.40
CA VAL A 181 -7.72 0.21 11.69
C VAL A 181 -6.50 0.73 12.45
N ARG A 182 -6.09 1.97 12.17
CA ARG A 182 -5.10 2.68 12.98
C ARG A 182 -5.78 3.77 13.82
N ARG A 183 -5.43 3.84 15.09
CA ARG A 183 -5.78 4.96 15.99
C ARG A 183 -4.53 5.36 16.75
N ARG A 184 -4.11 6.60 16.55
CA ARG A 184 -2.88 7.14 17.16
C ARG A 184 -3.24 8.31 18.07
N GLU A 185 -2.76 8.26 19.31
CA GLU A 185 -3.00 9.28 20.32
C GLU A 185 -1.98 10.44 20.20
N PRO A 186 -2.35 11.66 20.62
CA PRO A 186 -1.40 12.74 20.85
C PRO A 186 -0.21 12.30 21.72
N GLY A 187 1.00 12.68 21.32
CA GLY A 187 2.24 12.37 22.06
C GLY A 187 2.88 11.01 21.72
N ASP A 188 2.22 10.16 20.93
CA ASP A 188 2.74 8.84 20.56
C ASP A 188 4.06 8.92 19.77
N ALA A 189 5.08 8.18 20.22
CA ALA A 189 6.42 8.16 19.62
C ALA A 189 6.92 6.76 19.22
N THR A 190 6.01 5.77 19.14
CA THR A 190 6.37 4.34 19.20
C THR A 190 5.99 3.55 17.94
N LEU A 191 5.37 4.19 16.93
CA LEU A 191 4.92 3.58 15.65
C LEU A 191 5.60 4.16 14.41
N GLY A 192 6.74 4.84 14.57
CA GLY A 192 7.52 5.27 13.41
C GLY A 192 7.82 4.09 12.49
N LEU A 193 7.39 4.18 11.23
CA LEU A 193 7.73 3.20 10.20
C LEU A 193 8.74 3.85 9.27
N SER A 194 9.93 3.25 9.18
CA SER A 194 10.95 3.66 8.23
C SER A 194 10.42 3.54 6.79
N PRO A 195 10.95 4.32 5.83
CA PRO A 195 10.46 4.26 4.47
C PRO A 195 10.64 2.87 3.86
N HIS A 196 9.56 2.35 3.27
CA HIS A 196 9.50 1.02 2.70
C HIS A 196 8.49 0.95 1.55
N VAL A 197 8.51 -0.19 0.85
CA VAL A 197 7.53 -0.60 -0.15
C VAL A 197 7.04 -2.01 0.22
N ASP A 198 5.73 -2.22 0.23
CA ASP A 198 5.13 -3.55 0.49
C ASP A 198 5.09 -4.42 -0.79
N SER A 199 4.31 -5.50 -0.74
CA SER A 199 4.05 -6.40 -1.87
C SER A 199 5.35 -6.97 -2.45
N GLY A 200 6.15 -7.60 -1.61
CA GLY A 200 7.40 -8.25 -2.00
C GLY A 200 8.65 -7.38 -1.82
N SER A 201 9.76 -8.05 -1.57
CA SER A 201 11.09 -7.46 -1.44
C SER A 201 12.06 -8.16 -2.38
N VAL A 202 12.71 -9.24 -1.94
CA VAL A 202 13.70 -9.99 -2.73
C VAL A 202 13.09 -10.52 -4.03
N GLU A 203 11.80 -10.86 -3.99
CA GLU A 203 11.02 -11.37 -5.13
C GLU A 203 11.06 -10.42 -6.32
N ARG A 204 11.18 -9.10 -6.09
CA ARG A 204 11.28 -8.09 -7.17
C ARG A 204 12.48 -8.31 -8.10
N TRP A 205 13.52 -9.01 -7.63
CA TRP A 205 14.69 -9.37 -8.43
C TRP A 205 14.66 -10.82 -8.90
N ILE A 206 14.31 -11.77 -8.03
CA ILE A 206 14.52 -13.19 -8.32
C ILE A 206 13.27 -13.91 -8.85
N GLU A 207 12.07 -13.38 -8.62
CA GLU A 207 10.83 -14.02 -9.06
C GLU A 207 10.58 -13.73 -10.56
N PRO A 208 10.27 -14.76 -11.37
CA PRO A 208 10.07 -14.61 -12.81
C PRO A 208 9.05 -13.54 -13.24
N HIS A 209 7.85 -13.50 -12.68
CA HIS A 209 6.83 -12.53 -13.09
C HIS A 209 7.21 -11.11 -12.68
N TYR A 210 7.84 -10.92 -11.53
CA TYR A 210 8.39 -9.62 -11.13
C TYR A 210 9.47 -9.14 -12.09
N ARG A 211 10.32 -10.05 -12.60
CA ARG A 211 11.29 -9.71 -13.65
C ARG A 211 10.62 -9.29 -14.95
N GLU A 212 9.47 -9.86 -15.28
CA GLU A 212 8.68 -9.41 -16.43
C GLU A 212 8.01 -8.04 -16.18
N VAL A 213 7.52 -7.78 -14.95
CA VAL A 213 7.02 -6.44 -14.55
C VAL A 213 8.11 -5.38 -14.72
N TYR A 214 9.35 -5.70 -14.33
CA TYR A 214 10.50 -4.79 -14.37
C TYR A 214 11.44 -5.02 -15.56
N HIS A 215 10.97 -5.71 -16.60
CA HIS A 215 11.80 -6.08 -17.74
C HIS A 215 12.50 -4.87 -18.36
N ASP A 216 11.76 -3.78 -18.58
CA ASP A 216 12.29 -2.58 -19.21
C ASP A 216 13.36 -1.87 -18.37
N ILE A 217 13.30 -2.01 -17.05
CA ILE A 217 14.29 -1.48 -16.12
C ILE A 217 15.59 -2.28 -16.23
N PHE A 218 15.49 -3.61 -16.19
CA PHE A 218 16.65 -4.50 -16.14
C PHE A 218 17.30 -4.73 -17.50
N LEU A 219 16.50 -5.03 -18.53
CA LEU A 219 16.95 -5.54 -19.83
C LEU A 219 16.47 -4.70 -21.02
N GLY A 220 15.38 -3.93 -20.88
CA GLY A 220 14.84 -3.07 -21.93
C GLY A 220 15.34 -1.62 -21.88
N ASP A 221 14.50 -0.67 -22.30
CA ASP A 221 14.73 0.77 -22.13
C ASP A 221 13.92 1.27 -20.94
N TRP A 222 14.59 1.65 -19.85
CA TRP A 222 13.92 2.04 -18.62
C TRP A 222 13.05 3.29 -18.79
N HIS A 223 13.29 4.12 -19.82
CA HIS A 223 12.41 5.24 -20.14
C HIS A 223 11.02 4.82 -20.63
N GLN A 224 10.89 3.58 -21.09
CA GLN A 224 9.63 2.99 -21.56
C GLN A 224 8.91 2.21 -20.45
N TYR A 225 9.54 2.05 -19.28
CA TYR A 225 8.90 1.41 -18.14
C TYR A 225 7.65 2.18 -17.73
N ASN A 226 6.52 1.48 -17.72
CA ASN A 226 5.24 2.00 -17.28
C ASN A 226 4.85 1.35 -15.95
N ALA A 227 4.97 2.09 -14.84
CA ALA A 227 4.58 1.62 -13.51
C ALA A 227 3.11 1.15 -13.46
N PHE A 228 2.23 1.78 -14.25
CA PHE A 228 0.80 1.51 -14.31
C PHE A 228 0.42 0.44 -15.35
N TYR A 229 1.38 -0.36 -15.83
CA TYR A 229 1.09 -1.52 -16.68
C TYR A 229 0.71 -2.73 -15.82
N GLY A 230 -0.49 -3.28 -16.05
CA GLY A 230 -1.07 -4.32 -15.20
C GLY A 230 -0.56 -5.75 -15.47
N ALA A 231 0.14 -5.98 -16.58
CA ALA A 231 0.60 -7.31 -16.95
C ALA A 231 1.58 -7.88 -15.91
N ASN A 232 1.54 -9.20 -15.72
CA ASN A 232 2.41 -9.98 -14.83
C ASN A 232 2.25 -9.71 -13.32
N ARG A 233 1.61 -8.61 -12.91
CA ARG A 233 1.43 -8.26 -11.48
C ARG A 233 0.49 -9.21 -10.74
N ILE A 234 -0.50 -9.79 -11.41
CA ILE A 234 -1.42 -10.74 -10.77
C ILE A 234 -0.78 -12.13 -10.61
N GLU A 235 0.23 -12.44 -11.42
CA GLU A 235 0.94 -13.72 -11.42
C GLU A 235 2.14 -13.74 -10.46
N VAL A 236 2.53 -12.59 -9.89
CA VAL A 236 3.59 -12.50 -8.88
C VAL A 236 3.29 -13.39 -7.67
N GLU A 237 4.29 -14.19 -7.32
CA GLU A 237 4.37 -14.98 -6.10
C GLU A 237 5.29 -14.29 -5.07
N GLU A 238 4.92 -14.37 -3.78
CA GLU A 238 5.70 -13.81 -2.67
C GLU A 238 6.06 -14.92 -1.68
N PHE A 239 7.17 -14.77 -0.95
CA PHE A 239 7.56 -15.70 0.09
C PHE A 239 6.54 -15.68 1.23
N PRO A 240 5.87 -16.80 1.55
CA PRO A 240 4.83 -16.83 2.58
C PRO A 240 5.33 -16.25 3.91
N SER A 241 4.67 -15.19 4.38
CA SER A 241 4.93 -14.60 5.69
C SER A 241 3.71 -13.79 6.16
N PRO A 242 3.64 -13.42 7.46
CA PRO A 242 2.62 -12.48 7.96
C PRO A 242 2.66 -11.08 7.32
N ALA A 243 3.68 -10.78 6.50
CA ALA A 243 3.81 -9.54 5.75
C ALA A 243 3.21 -9.61 4.33
N VAL A 244 2.88 -10.81 3.85
CA VAL A 244 2.43 -11.02 2.47
C VAL A 244 0.96 -10.66 2.36
N CYS A 245 0.66 -9.87 1.33
CA CYS A 245 -0.70 -9.61 0.91
C CYS A 245 -1.07 -10.62 -0.19
N SER A 246 -2.09 -11.44 0.05
CA SER A 246 -2.54 -12.45 -0.91
C SER A 246 -3.34 -11.86 -2.09
N VAL A 247 -3.66 -10.56 -2.04
CA VAL A 247 -4.37 -9.84 -3.11
C VAL A 247 -3.46 -8.92 -3.90
N PHE A 248 -3.72 -8.80 -5.20
CA PHE A 248 -3.20 -7.72 -6.03
C PHE A 248 -3.95 -6.42 -5.72
N ARG A 249 -3.21 -5.40 -5.28
CA ARG A 249 -3.71 -4.04 -5.05
C ARG A 249 -3.12 -3.09 -6.09
N THR A 250 -3.98 -2.42 -6.84
CA THR A 250 -3.59 -1.31 -7.75
C THR A 250 -3.20 -0.07 -6.96
N PHE A 251 -3.81 0.13 -5.80
CA PHE A 251 -3.44 1.15 -4.85
C PHE A 251 -3.61 0.61 -3.44
N GLN A 252 -2.63 0.88 -2.59
CA GLN A 252 -2.90 0.95 -1.17
C GLN A 252 -3.64 2.25 -0.86
N GLY A 253 -4.31 2.29 0.28
CA GLY A 253 -5.03 3.50 0.65
C GLY A 253 -5.60 3.44 2.05
N TRP A 254 -6.04 4.62 2.50
CA TRP A 254 -6.81 4.73 3.73
C TRP A 254 -7.79 5.90 3.69
N VAL A 255 -8.81 5.80 4.55
CA VAL A 255 -9.81 6.84 4.81
C VAL A 255 -9.43 7.60 6.07
N ALA A 256 -9.37 8.93 5.98
CA ALA A 256 -9.18 9.79 7.14
C ALA A 256 -10.45 9.76 8.00
N LEU A 257 -10.33 9.31 9.26
CA LEU A 257 -11.43 9.39 10.24
C LEU A 257 -11.36 10.66 11.09
N THR A 258 -10.17 11.26 11.18
CA THR A 258 -9.91 12.52 11.89
C THR A 258 -9.06 13.44 11.03
N GLN A 259 -9.03 14.72 11.40
CA GLN A 259 -8.08 15.66 10.80
C GLN A 259 -6.66 15.30 11.24
N GLN A 260 -5.73 15.19 10.29
CA GLN A 260 -4.31 14.91 10.56
C GLN A 260 -3.43 15.43 9.41
N GLY A 261 -2.21 15.83 9.72
CA GLY A 261 -1.21 16.25 8.72
C GLY A 261 0.22 16.18 9.27
N LYS A 262 1.12 16.91 8.62
CA LYS A 262 2.55 16.97 9.00
C LYS A 262 2.71 17.30 10.49
N GLY A 263 3.42 16.43 11.22
CA GLY A 263 3.65 16.55 12.65
C GLY A 263 2.67 15.77 13.53
N ASP A 264 1.56 15.27 12.97
CA ASP A 264 0.55 14.49 13.70
C ASP A 264 0.83 12.98 13.64
N GLY A 265 2.08 12.58 13.36
CA GLY A 265 2.38 11.16 13.24
C GLY A 265 1.81 10.55 11.96
N THR A 266 1.68 11.35 10.90
CA THR A 266 0.94 10.97 9.69
C THR A 266 1.81 10.20 8.67
N LEU A 267 1.22 9.88 7.51
CA LEU A 267 1.88 9.23 6.38
C LEU A 267 2.92 10.17 5.72
N ARG A 268 4.06 9.61 5.35
CA ARG A 268 5.06 10.21 4.47
C ARG A 268 5.20 9.37 3.21
N MET A 269 5.54 10.00 2.08
CA MET A 269 5.75 9.32 0.81
C MET A 269 6.88 9.96 0.01
N VAL A 270 7.47 9.20 -0.90
CA VAL A 270 8.27 9.75 -2.01
C VAL A 270 7.35 9.79 -3.24
N PRO A 271 6.75 10.95 -3.60
CA PRO A 271 5.79 11.05 -4.68
C PRO A 271 6.51 11.02 -6.04
N SER A 272 7.07 9.86 -6.41
CA SER A 272 7.68 9.59 -7.71
C SER A 272 7.60 8.10 -8.07
N THR A 273 7.19 7.79 -9.30
CA THR A 273 7.24 6.44 -9.85
C THR A 273 8.65 5.98 -10.28
N LEU A 274 9.64 6.87 -10.25
CA LEU A 274 11.06 6.52 -10.49
C LEU A 274 11.76 5.87 -9.28
N ALA A 275 11.12 5.88 -8.12
CA ALA A 275 11.70 5.37 -6.88
C ALA A 275 12.08 3.88 -6.95
N ILE A 276 11.18 3.00 -7.43
CA ILE A 276 11.48 1.57 -7.59
C ILE A 276 12.52 1.31 -8.68
N PRO A 277 12.43 1.88 -9.90
CA PRO A 277 13.52 1.77 -10.89
C PRO A 277 14.91 2.13 -10.32
N TYR A 278 14.99 3.20 -9.54
CA TYR A 278 16.21 3.60 -8.85
C TYR A 278 16.69 2.53 -7.85
N MET A 279 15.81 2.01 -6.99
CA MET A 279 16.16 0.95 -6.02
C MET A 279 16.58 -0.36 -6.69
N LEU A 280 15.88 -0.78 -7.74
CA LEU A 280 16.18 -2.02 -8.47
C LEU A 280 17.58 -1.98 -9.11
N LEU A 281 17.93 -0.86 -9.75
CA LEU A 281 19.25 -0.65 -10.35
C LEU A 281 20.34 -0.36 -9.31
N ARG A 282 19.99 0.20 -8.14
CA ARG A 282 20.94 0.41 -7.04
C ARG A 282 21.53 -0.89 -6.53
N ALA A 283 20.68 -1.91 -6.38
CA ALA A 283 21.05 -3.20 -5.79
C ALA A 283 22.05 -4.02 -6.63
N ILE A 284 22.20 -3.70 -7.91
CA ILE A 284 23.08 -4.43 -8.84
C ILE A 284 24.43 -3.73 -9.06
N GLN A 285 24.72 -2.62 -8.38
CA GLN A 285 26.00 -1.93 -8.51
C GLN A 285 27.16 -2.71 -7.86
N ASP A 286 28.40 -2.36 -8.22
CA ASP A 286 29.60 -3.11 -7.81
C ASP A 286 30.00 -2.91 -6.35
N ASP A 287 29.50 -1.86 -5.72
CA ASP A 287 29.70 -1.56 -4.30
C ASP A 287 28.69 -2.28 -3.38
N VAL A 288 27.73 -3.00 -3.95
CA VAL A 288 26.79 -3.86 -3.21
C VAL A 288 27.35 -5.28 -3.18
N PRO A 289 27.41 -5.95 -2.00
CA PRO A 289 27.83 -7.36 -1.90
C PRO A 289 27.09 -8.28 -2.88
N GLU A 290 27.77 -9.30 -3.38
CA GLU A 290 27.21 -10.16 -4.46
C GLU A 290 25.95 -10.95 -4.04
N ASP A 291 25.77 -11.19 -2.75
CA ASP A 291 24.63 -11.88 -2.14
C ASP A 291 23.63 -10.95 -1.42
N ASP A 292 23.80 -9.64 -1.54
CA ASP A 292 22.89 -8.65 -0.92
C ASP A 292 22.11 -7.87 -1.98
N LEU A 293 20.89 -7.45 -1.65
CA LEU A 293 20.07 -6.57 -2.49
C LEU A 293 19.73 -5.31 -1.70
N CYS A 294 20.78 -4.64 -1.22
CA CYS A 294 20.68 -3.45 -0.38
C CYS A 294 19.82 -3.66 0.89
N GLY A 295 19.85 -4.86 1.48
CA GLY A 295 19.09 -5.22 2.67
C GLY A 295 17.69 -5.81 2.43
N ALA A 296 17.28 -6.06 1.18
CA ALA A 296 16.05 -6.80 0.90
C ALA A 296 16.11 -8.21 1.53
N ALA A 297 15.00 -8.63 2.17
CA ALA A 297 14.95 -9.89 2.90
C ALA A 297 13.57 -10.57 2.75
N PRO A 298 13.51 -11.91 2.60
CA PRO A 298 12.26 -12.63 2.37
C PRO A 298 11.27 -12.42 3.52
N GLY A 299 10.00 -12.29 3.18
CA GLY A 299 8.92 -12.13 4.16
C GLY A 299 8.94 -10.79 4.92
N ARG A 300 9.67 -9.79 4.42
CA ARG A 300 9.69 -8.41 4.92
C ARG A 300 9.40 -7.43 3.78
N ALA A 301 8.84 -6.27 4.12
CA ALA A 301 8.76 -5.14 3.20
C ALA A 301 10.15 -4.72 2.71
N LEU A 302 10.22 -4.15 1.51
CA LEU A 302 11.45 -3.61 0.94
C LEU A 302 11.80 -2.28 1.61
N THR A 303 12.77 -2.30 2.52
CA THR A 303 13.18 -1.12 3.28
C THR A 303 14.12 -0.21 2.49
N VAL A 304 13.93 1.10 2.64
CA VAL A 304 14.81 2.13 2.12
C VAL A 304 15.84 2.52 3.18
N PHE A 305 17.11 2.23 2.94
CA PHE A 305 18.21 2.62 3.83
C PHE A 305 18.95 3.87 3.34
N GLN A 306 19.26 4.80 4.25
CA GLN A 306 20.00 6.04 3.95
C GLN A 306 21.36 5.75 3.28
N GLN A 307 22.04 4.68 3.69
CA GLN A 307 23.33 4.29 3.13
C GLN A 307 23.26 3.90 1.64
N TRP A 308 22.11 3.38 1.21
CA TRP A 308 21.91 2.87 -0.14
C TRP A 308 21.13 3.84 -1.03
N HIS A 309 20.21 4.62 -0.44
CA HIS A 309 19.20 5.40 -1.16
C HIS A 309 19.04 6.84 -0.64
N PRO A 310 20.12 7.63 -0.48
CA PRO A 310 20.05 8.95 0.15
C PRO A 310 19.07 9.90 -0.56
N LEU A 311 18.98 9.85 -1.89
CA LEU A 311 18.06 10.68 -2.69
C LEU A 311 16.59 10.46 -2.32
N LEU A 312 16.21 9.23 -1.96
CA LEU A 312 14.83 8.91 -1.62
C LEU A 312 14.43 9.52 -0.27
N PHE A 313 15.38 9.75 0.65
CA PHE A 313 15.13 10.49 1.88
C PHE A 313 14.98 11.99 1.63
N GLU A 314 15.70 12.55 0.65
CA GLU A 314 15.53 13.96 0.25
C GLU A 314 14.17 14.23 -0.40
N GLY A 315 13.60 13.24 -1.09
CA GLY A 315 12.26 13.30 -1.69
C GLY A 315 11.12 12.87 -0.76
N LEU A 316 11.41 12.50 0.49
CA LEU A 316 10.40 12.03 1.43
C LEU A 316 9.65 13.21 2.06
N VAL A 317 8.35 13.33 1.76
CA VAL A 317 7.49 14.41 2.27
C VAL A 317 6.29 13.86 3.05
N SER A 318 5.81 14.62 4.03
CA SER A 318 4.58 14.30 4.75
C SER A 318 3.36 14.64 3.89
N ILE A 319 2.26 13.91 4.06
CA ILE A 319 1.01 14.29 3.41
C ILE A 319 0.54 15.67 3.92
N PRO A 320 -0.12 16.48 3.07
CA PRO A 320 -0.79 17.68 3.53
C PRO A 320 -1.94 17.31 4.48
N VAL A 321 -2.46 18.31 5.21
CA VAL A 321 -3.58 18.08 6.13
C VAL A 321 -4.76 17.43 5.39
N VAL A 322 -5.23 16.31 5.93
CA VAL A 322 -6.47 15.62 5.53
C VAL A 322 -7.54 15.83 6.59
N ARG A 323 -8.80 15.70 6.19
CA ARG A 323 -9.99 15.84 7.03
C ARG A 323 -10.87 14.58 6.97
N PRO A 324 -11.78 14.38 7.93
CA PRO A 324 -12.73 13.26 7.89
C PRO A 324 -13.40 13.12 6.50
N GLY A 325 -13.24 11.95 5.89
CA GLY A 325 -13.81 11.64 4.56
C GLY A 325 -12.88 11.87 3.37
N ASP A 326 -11.72 12.49 3.58
CA ASP A 326 -10.64 12.44 2.61
C ASP A 326 -10.06 11.02 2.52
N THR A 327 -9.61 10.63 1.33
CA THR A 327 -8.92 9.36 1.11
C THR A 327 -7.54 9.61 0.50
N VAL A 328 -6.56 8.81 0.91
CA VAL A 328 -5.18 8.89 0.43
C VAL A 328 -4.83 7.57 -0.24
N TRP A 329 -4.23 7.65 -1.42
CA TRP A 329 -3.96 6.50 -2.29
C TRP A 329 -2.52 6.54 -2.78
N TRP A 330 -1.84 5.39 -2.75
CA TRP A 330 -0.51 5.25 -3.32
C TRP A 330 -0.35 3.91 -4.03
N HIS A 331 0.36 3.95 -5.15
CA HIS A 331 0.66 2.81 -6.00
C HIS A 331 1.44 1.76 -5.19
N PRO A 332 1.30 0.44 -5.48
CA PRO A 332 1.97 -0.64 -4.74
C PRO A 332 3.50 -0.49 -4.68
N ASP A 333 4.09 0.23 -5.63
CA ASP A 333 5.52 0.52 -5.71
C ASP A 333 5.94 1.88 -5.10
N THR A 334 5.00 2.65 -4.53
CA THR A 334 5.33 3.93 -3.90
C THR A 334 5.97 3.73 -2.53
N ILE A 335 7.14 4.34 -2.34
CA ILE A 335 7.81 4.41 -1.04
C ILE A 335 6.96 5.23 -0.07
N HIS A 336 6.69 4.66 1.09
CA HIS A 336 5.94 5.33 2.14
C HIS A 336 6.49 4.99 3.53
N ALA A 337 6.19 5.87 4.49
CA ALA A 337 6.65 5.83 5.86
C ALA A 337 5.58 6.41 6.80
N VAL A 338 5.76 6.24 8.11
CA VAL A 338 4.96 6.95 9.11
C VAL A 338 5.89 7.85 9.91
N GLU A 339 5.45 9.07 10.24
CA GLU A 339 6.23 9.96 11.11
C GLU A 339 6.45 9.33 12.49
N ASP A 340 7.67 9.47 13.03
CA ASP A 340 8.05 8.79 14.27
C ASP A 340 7.27 9.32 15.48
N LYS A 341 6.90 10.60 15.47
CA LYS A 341 6.24 11.29 16.58
C LYS A 341 4.91 11.93 16.15
N HIS A 342 3.92 11.86 17.04
CA HIS A 342 2.69 12.63 16.96
C HIS A 342 2.77 13.81 17.92
N ASN A 343 3.00 15.02 17.39
CA ASN A 343 3.09 16.26 18.17
C ASN A 343 1.79 17.09 18.15
N GLY A 344 0.78 16.68 17.39
CA GLY A 344 -0.55 17.30 17.41
C GLY A 344 -1.39 16.96 18.65
N ASP A 345 -2.52 17.65 18.79
CA ASP A 345 -3.39 17.63 19.98
C ASP A 345 -4.63 16.72 19.85
N GLY A 346 -4.89 16.19 18.66
CA GLY A 346 -6.03 15.30 18.37
C GLY A 346 -5.57 13.90 17.94
N TYR A 347 -6.50 12.95 17.88
CA TYR A 347 -6.20 11.61 17.37
C TYR A 347 -5.90 11.63 15.87
N SER A 348 -4.99 10.76 15.42
CA SER A 348 -4.78 10.41 14.01
C SER A 348 -5.37 9.01 13.74
N ASN A 349 -6.64 8.97 13.30
CA ASN A 349 -7.38 7.74 13.03
C ASN A 349 -7.57 7.53 11.53
N VAL A 350 -7.35 6.31 11.06
CA VAL A 350 -7.60 5.93 9.66
C VAL A 350 -8.13 4.50 9.53
N LEU A 351 -8.96 4.26 8.50
CA LEU A 351 -9.31 2.90 8.06
C LEU A 351 -8.43 2.51 6.88
N PHE A 352 -7.72 1.39 6.94
CA PHE A 352 -7.00 0.87 5.78
C PHE A 352 -7.99 0.27 4.78
N ILE A 353 -8.06 0.87 3.58
CA ILE A 353 -8.93 0.46 2.47
C ILE A 353 -8.17 0.74 1.17
N GLY A 354 -7.63 -0.32 0.56
CA GLY A 354 -6.97 -0.26 -0.74
C GLY A 354 -7.95 -0.45 -1.91
N ALA A 355 -7.42 -0.27 -3.13
CA ALA A 355 -8.07 -0.65 -4.38
C ALA A 355 -7.53 -2.00 -4.83
N ALA A 356 -8.41 -2.99 -4.90
CA ALA A 356 -8.12 -4.37 -5.25
C ALA A 356 -9.13 -4.79 -6.33
N PRO A 357 -8.84 -4.56 -7.61
CA PRO A 357 -9.77 -4.86 -8.69
C PRO A 357 -10.06 -6.36 -8.77
N ASP A 358 -11.22 -6.72 -9.29
CA ASP A 358 -11.59 -8.11 -9.53
C ASP A 358 -10.64 -8.76 -10.55
N CYS A 359 -10.04 -9.88 -10.14
CA CYS A 359 -9.20 -10.71 -10.96
C CYS A 359 -9.19 -12.13 -10.37
N GLU A 360 -8.60 -13.10 -11.08
CA GLU A 360 -8.53 -14.48 -10.58
C GLU A 360 -7.84 -14.59 -9.21
N LYS A 361 -6.68 -13.94 -9.03
CA LYS A 361 -5.94 -13.92 -7.75
C LYS A 361 -6.80 -13.39 -6.60
N ASN A 362 -7.50 -12.28 -6.82
CA ASN A 362 -8.30 -11.64 -5.79
C ASN A 362 -9.57 -12.42 -5.46
N ARG A 363 -10.21 -13.09 -6.43
CA ARG A 363 -11.34 -13.99 -6.18
C ARG A 363 -10.95 -15.20 -5.34
N HIS A 364 -9.79 -15.80 -5.61
CA HIS A 364 -9.27 -16.89 -4.77
C HIS A 364 -9.05 -16.47 -3.32
N PHE A 365 -8.71 -15.20 -3.08
CA PHE A 365 -8.64 -14.68 -1.73
C PHE A 365 -10.02 -14.48 -1.09
N LEU A 366 -11.01 -13.99 -1.84
CA LEU A 366 -12.39 -13.85 -1.34
C LEU A 366 -12.97 -15.18 -0.85
N ASP A 367 -12.63 -16.30 -1.49
CA ASP A 367 -13.04 -17.65 -1.02
C ASP A 367 -12.55 -17.99 0.39
N LYS A 368 -11.43 -17.40 0.82
CA LYS A 368 -10.89 -17.53 2.19
C LYS A 368 -11.46 -16.47 3.13
N GLN A 369 -11.59 -15.23 2.65
CA GLN A 369 -12.03 -14.10 3.47
C GLN A 369 -13.51 -14.19 3.82
N ARG A 370 -14.39 -14.59 2.88
CA ARG A 370 -15.83 -14.68 3.10
C ARG A 370 -16.20 -15.60 4.29
N PRO A 371 -15.65 -16.83 4.41
CA PRO A 371 -15.84 -17.64 5.61
C PRO A 371 -15.30 -17.00 6.90
N ALA A 372 -14.18 -16.27 6.83
CA ALA A 372 -13.61 -15.58 7.98
C ALA A 372 -14.53 -14.44 8.46
N PHE A 373 -15.09 -13.65 7.54
CA PHE A 373 -16.09 -12.63 7.83
C PHE A 373 -17.33 -13.22 8.51
N LEU A 374 -17.92 -14.28 7.96
CA LEU A 374 -19.10 -14.94 8.53
C LEU A 374 -18.86 -15.43 9.97
N ARG A 375 -17.64 -15.90 10.26
CA ARG A 375 -17.25 -16.38 11.60
C ARG A 375 -16.68 -15.30 12.51
N GLY A 376 -16.44 -14.08 12.03
CA GLY A 376 -15.74 -13.03 12.78
C GLY A 376 -14.28 -13.33 13.08
N GLU A 377 -13.64 -14.14 12.24
CA GLU A 377 -12.22 -14.46 12.34
C GLU A 377 -11.37 -13.32 11.78
N SER A 378 -10.15 -13.10 12.30
CA SER A 378 -9.13 -12.30 11.61
C SER A 378 -9.10 -12.58 10.10
N CYS A 379 -8.88 -11.52 9.32
CA CYS A 379 -8.65 -11.64 7.90
C CYS A 379 -7.49 -12.64 7.61
N PRO A 380 -7.59 -13.53 6.60
CA PRO A 380 -6.65 -14.64 6.40
C PRO A 380 -5.17 -14.26 6.20
N ASP A 381 -4.88 -13.03 5.80
CA ASP A 381 -3.51 -12.53 5.62
C ASP A 381 -2.86 -12.02 6.91
N PHE A 382 -3.63 -11.91 8.00
CA PHE A 382 -3.17 -11.36 9.27
C PHE A 382 -3.04 -12.44 10.35
N ALA A 383 -2.41 -12.07 11.46
CA ALA A 383 -2.32 -12.93 12.63
C ALA A 383 -3.72 -13.41 13.07
N PRO A 384 -3.90 -14.71 13.36
CA PRO A 384 -5.18 -15.31 13.72
C PRO A 384 -5.59 -14.98 15.17
N GLU A 385 -5.64 -13.70 15.51
CA GLU A 385 -6.05 -13.19 16.82
C GLU A 385 -7.55 -13.44 17.09
N HIS A 386 -8.37 -13.34 16.05
CA HIS A 386 -9.81 -13.65 16.05
C HIS A 386 -10.63 -12.94 17.15
N HIS A 387 -10.24 -11.73 17.54
CA HIS A 387 -10.91 -10.91 18.56
C HIS A 387 -12.42 -10.81 18.32
N GLU A 388 -12.82 -10.55 17.09
CA GLU A 388 -14.21 -10.24 16.72
C GLU A 388 -15.15 -11.45 16.66
N ARG A 389 -14.70 -12.66 17.01
CA ARG A 389 -15.58 -13.84 17.11
C ARG A 389 -16.67 -13.66 18.16
N THR A 390 -16.36 -12.95 19.25
CA THR A 390 -17.25 -12.76 20.39
C THR A 390 -17.76 -11.32 20.54
N TYR A 391 -17.34 -10.41 19.65
CA TYR A 391 -17.67 -9.00 19.76
C TYR A 391 -19.16 -8.76 19.48
N GLN A 392 -19.79 -7.97 20.34
CA GLN A 392 -21.14 -7.45 20.13
C GLN A 392 -21.10 -6.28 19.14
N GLY A 393 -22.10 -6.18 18.27
CA GLY A 393 -22.18 -5.12 17.26
C GLY A 393 -21.22 -5.28 16.08
N ARG A 394 -20.62 -6.46 15.90
CA ARG A 394 -19.86 -6.82 14.69
C ARG A 394 -20.81 -6.82 13.49
N ALA A 395 -20.35 -6.32 12.35
CA ALA A 395 -21.11 -6.44 11.11
C ALA A 395 -21.26 -7.91 10.69
N SER A 396 -22.37 -8.19 10.02
CA SER A 396 -22.83 -9.48 9.54
C SER A 396 -23.20 -9.43 8.06
N GLU A 397 -23.57 -10.56 7.47
CA GLU A 397 -24.03 -10.62 6.09
C GLU A 397 -25.25 -9.71 5.83
N ASP A 398 -26.12 -9.53 6.83
CA ASP A 398 -27.31 -8.67 6.74
C ASP A 398 -26.97 -7.18 6.61
N ASP A 399 -25.74 -6.79 7.00
CA ASP A 399 -25.25 -5.41 6.88
C ASP A 399 -24.64 -5.13 5.49
N LEU A 400 -24.55 -6.15 4.62
CA LEU A 400 -24.04 -5.98 3.26
C LEU A 400 -25.13 -5.49 2.31
N THR A 401 -24.85 -4.36 1.67
CA THR A 401 -25.57 -3.90 0.47
C THR A 401 -25.33 -4.88 -0.69
N GLU A 402 -26.13 -4.81 -1.75
CA GLU A 402 -25.90 -5.57 -2.99
C GLU A 402 -24.49 -5.36 -3.57
N LEU A 403 -23.95 -4.14 -3.45
CA LEU A 403 -22.58 -3.85 -3.83
C LEU A 403 -21.59 -4.58 -2.90
N GLY A 404 -21.80 -4.51 -1.59
CA GLY A 404 -20.97 -5.18 -0.60
C GLY A 404 -20.95 -6.70 -0.75
N ARG A 405 -22.10 -7.31 -1.06
CA ARG A 405 -22.21 -8.75 -1.34
C ARG A 405 -21.36 -9.17 -2.54
N ARG A 406 -21.48 -8.47 -3.67
CA ARG A 406 -20.64 -8.69 -4.86
C ARG A 406 -19.15 -8.51 -4.56
N GLN A 407 -18.78 -7.43 -3.87
CA GLN A 407 -17.38 -7.15 -3.51
C GLN A 407 -16.80 -8.17 -2.51
N MET A 408 -17.64 -8.80 -1.68
CA MET A 408 -17.26 -9.88 -0.76
C MET A 408 -17.34 -11.28 -1.40
N GLY A 409 -17.74 -11.37 -2.67
CA GLY A 409 -17.85 -12.63 -3.40
C GLY A 409 -19.02 -13.50 -2.96
N PHE A 410 -20.10 -12.92 -2.43
CA PHE A 410 -21.34 -13.67 -2.17
C PHE A 410 -22.17 -13.91 -3.44
N ASP A 411 -22.07 -12.99 -4.41
CA ASP A 411 -22.88 -12.93 -5.61
C ASP A 411 -22.01 -12.86 -6.88
#